data_AF-A0A941J3F5-F1
#
_entry.id   AF-A0A941J3F5-F1
#
_cell.length_a   1.000
_cell.length_b   1.000
_cell.length_c   1.000
_cell.angle_alpha   90.00
_cell.angle_beta   90.00
_cell.angle_gamma   90.00
#
_symmetry.space_group_name_H-M   'P 1'
#
loop_
_entity.id
_entity.type
_entity.pdbx_description
1 polymer ?
#
loop_
_entity_poly.entity_id
_entity_poly.type
_entity_poly.pdbx_seq_one_letter_code
_entity_poly.pdbx_strand_id
1 'polypeptide(L)'
;MIKKVRFALFVILISLLNLLYNGLDQELFKLLTSILGIVGASFHLLNKKWSTYVLQLWAYSQILIIEPFWDNTQIFSFTFGVSFDSFGINISILGLIYSGIVRFIFLNNLIGKEVNLIPFRNESFLAEFLPSRFKIERIVKLGDEKGWFLVQDIKALNYALVRPKNRELFNVKKVGQILQYRIVSDIELIKDKNKKEDFKTGDFVKIE
;
A
#
# COMPACT_ATOMS: atom_id res chain seq x y z
N MET A 1 -11.05 -4.25 12.51
CA MET A 1 -10.59 -3.54 13.74
C MET A 1 -9.34 -4.16 14.36
N ILE A 2 -9.35 -5.46 14.70
CA ILE A 2 -8.25 -6.16 15.40
C ILE A 2 -6.89 -6.05 14.69
N LYS A 3 -6.86 -6.25 13.36
CA LYS A 3 -5.60 -6.16 12.57
C LYS A 3 -4.96 -4.77 12.62
N LYS A 4 -5.79 -3.73 12.73
CA LYS A 4 -5.38 -2.32 12.75
C LYS A 4 -4.66 -1.95 14.05
N VAL A 5 -5.23 -2.41 15.17
CA VAL A 5 -4.68 -2.19 16.51
C VAL A 5 -3.36 -2.93 16.67
N ARG A 6 -3.29 -4.19 16.23
CA ARG A 6 -2.06 -5.01 16.30
C ARG A 6 -0.89 -4.34 15.55
N PHE A 7 -1.14 -3.82 14.35
CA PHE A 7 -0.09 -3.13 13.59
C PHE A 7 0.40 -1.87 14.31
N ALA A 8 -0.51 -1.00 14.78
CA ALA A 8 -0.11 0.22 15.48
C ALA A 8 0.68 -0.08 16.77
N LEU A 9 0.24 -1.07 17.55
CA LEU A 9 0.96 -1.51 18.74
C LEU A 9 2.36 -2.06 18.40
N PHE A 10 2.48 -2.81 17.31
CA PHE A 10 3.77 -3.32 16.85
C PHE A 10 4.74 -2.19 16.47
N VAL A 11 4.27 -1.21 15.69
CA VAL A 11 5.09 -0.03 15.33
C VAL A 11 5.52 0.74 16.58
N ILE A 12 4.62 0.96 17.53
CA ILE A 12 4.94 1.63 18.80
C ILE A 12 5.99 0.83 19.57
N LEU A 13 5.83 -0.49 19.68
CA LEU A 13 6.78 -1.37 20.37
C LEU A 13 8.18 -1.26 19.76
N ILE A 14 8.29 -1.34 18.43
CA ILE A 14 9.57 -1.23 17.72
C ILE A 14 10.20 0.14 17.91
N SER A 15 9.42 1.21 17.79
CA SER A 15 9.92 2.57 18.03
C SER A 15 10.42 2.73 19.47
N LEU A 16 9.74 2.15 20.46
CA LEU A 16 10.16 2.19 21.86
C LEU A 16 11.42 1.36 22.10
N LEU A 17 11.50 0.15 21.53
CA LEU A 17 12.72 -0.67 21.59
C LEU A 17 13.90 0.08 20.98
N ASN A 18 13.70 0.74 19.84
CA ASN A 18 14.74 1.53 19.19
C ASN A 18 15.23 2.72 20.06
N LEU A 19 14.36 3.32 20.88
CA LEU A 19 14.74 4.35 21.86
C LEU A 19 15.49 3.75 23.06
N LEU A 20 15.05 2.58 23.54
CA LEU A 20 15.66 1.90 24.70
C LEU A 20 17.07 1.38 24.39
N TYR A 21 17.29 0.82 23.20
CA TYR A 21 18.56 0.20 22.83
C TYR A 21 19.65 1.20 22.44
N ASN A 22 19.29 2.35 21.87
CA ASN A 22 20.29 3.32 21.37
C ASN A 22 20.59 4.47 22.36
N GLY A 23 19.89 4.53 23.49
CA GLY A 23 20.05 5.61 24.47
C GLY A 23 19.67 6.99 23.93
N LEU A 24 19.78 8.03 24.77
CA LEU A 24 19.54 9.43 24.38
C LEU A 24 20.74 10.09 23.69
N ASP A 25 21.91 9.45 23.75
CA ASP A 25 23.18 10.13 23.47
C ASP A 25 23.72 9.96 22.05
N GLN A 26 23.18 9.09 21.19
CA GLN A 26 23.67 9.02 19.80
C GLN A 26 22.56 8.86 18.75
N GLU A 27 22.64 9.78 17.77
CA GLU A 27 21.90 9.86 16.51
C GLU A 27 20.47 10.41 16.59
N LEU A 28 20.37 11.74 16.47
CA LEU A 28 19.14 12.50 16.18
C LEU A 28 18.25 11.80 15.12
N PHE A 29 18.86 11.14 14.13
CA PHE A 29 18.16 10.37 13.11
C PHE A 29 17.36 9.16 13.67
N LYS A 30 17.94 8.40 14.60
CA LYS A 30 17.29 7.26 15.27
C LYS A 30 16.14 7.74 16.16
N LEU A 31 16.33 8.85 16.89
CA LEU A 31 15.28 9.51 17.68
C LEU A 31 14.11 9.98 16.80
N LEU A 32 14.39 10.74 15.74
CA LEU A 32 13.39 11.24 14.80
C LEU A 32 12.60 10.08 14.17
N THR A 33 13.30 9.02 13.78
CA THR A 33 12.68 7.83 13.24
C THR A 33 11.73 7.18 14.27
N SER A 34 12.15 6.98 15.52
CA SER A 34 11.26 6.42 16.54
C SER A 34 10.02 7.28 16.78
N ILE A 35 10.17 8.61 16.83
CA ILE A 35 9.07 9.57 16.96
C ILE A 35 8.10 9.46 15.78
N LEU A 36 8.61 9.40 14.54
CA LEU A 36 7.78 9.21 13.35
C LEU A 36 6.93 7.94 13.44
N GLY A 37 7.49 6.84 13.95
CA GLY A 37 6.75 5.59 14.13
C GLY A 37 5.62 5.73 15.17
N ILE A 38 5.90 6.31 16.33
CA ILE A 38 4.90 6.52 17.40
C ILE A 38 3.79 7.46 16.94
N VAL A 39 4.14 8.60 16.32
CA VAL A 39 3.18 9.58 15.80
C VAL A 39 2.34 8.96 14.69
N GLY A 40 2.97 8.27 13.74
CA GLY A 40 2.31 7.59 12.64
C GLY A 40 1.32 6.53 13.11
N ALA A 41 1.72 5.69 14.07
CA ALA A 41 0.88 4.66 14.66
C ALA A 41 -0.29 5.25 15.48
N SER A 42 -0.05 6.32 16.23
CA SER A 42 -1.09 7.04 16.98
C SER A 42 -2.12 7.67 16.04
N PHE A 43 -1.67 8.33 14.97
CA PHE A 43 -2.56 8.84 13.91
C PHE A 43 -3.32 7.71 13.22
N HIS A 44 -2.69 6.55 13.06
CA HIS A 44 -3.35 5.38 12.49
C HIS A 44 -4.49 4.91 13.38
N LEU A 45 -4.28 4.76 14.68
CA LEU A 45 -5.33 4.41 15.65
C LEU A 45 -6.49 5.41 15.59
N LEU A 46 -6.18 6.71 15.52
CA LEU A 46 -7.14 7.81 15.46
C LEU A 46 -7.81 8.02 14.08
N ASN A 47 -7.62 7.11 13.11
CA ASN A 47 -8.18 7.22 11.75
C ASN A 47 -7.81 8.53 11.02
N LYS A 48 -6.67 9.16 11.34
CA LYS A 48 -6.26 10.40 10.68
C LYS A 48 -5.72 10.12 9.28
N LYS A 49 -6.11 10.97 8.32
CA LYS A 49 -5.73 10.86 6.88
C LYS A 49 -4.22 10.84 6.66
N TRP A 50 -3.46 11.48 7.56
CA TRP A 50 -2.01 11.65 7.46
C TRP A 50 -1.22 10.44 7.97
N SER A 51 -1.88 9.53 8.71
CA SER A 51 -1.24 8.35 9.31
C SER A 51 -0.45 7.52 8.31
N THR A 52 -1.00 7.33 7.11
CA THR A 52 -0.36 6.51 6.08
C THR A 52 0.96 7.13 5.65
N TYR A 53 1.00 8.44 5.36
CA TYR A 53 2.20 9.16 4.95
C TYR A 53 3.31 9.11 6.01
N VAL A 54 2.95 9.38 7.27
CA VAL A 54 3.92 9.35 8.39
C VAL A 54 4.48 7.93 8.59
N LEU A 55 3.64 6.90 8.48
CA LEU A 55 4.09 5.50 8.54
C LEU A 55 4.95 5.08 7.34
N GLN A 56 4.74 5.65 6.14
CA GLN A 56 5.65 5.39 5.01
C GLN A 56 7.00 6.04 5.25
N LEU A 57 7.01 7.29 5.72
CA LEU A 57 8.26 7.99 6.03
C LEU A 57 9.05 7.24 7.11
N TRP A 58 8.37 6.78 8.16
CA TRP A 58 8.96 5.90 9.18
C TRP A 58 9.51 4.60 8.57
N ALA A 59 8.76 3.89 7.73
CA ALA A 59 9.23 2.66 7.12
C ALA A 59 10.44 2.90 6.19
N TYR A 60 10.49 4.03 5.48
CA TYR A 60 11.62 4.37 4.62
C TYR A 60 12.86 4.78 5.40
N SER A 61 12.71 5.50 6.53
CA SER A 61 13.85 5.83 7.37
C SER A 61 14.49 4.60 8.02
N GLN A 62 13.76 3.49 8.13
CA GLN A 62 14.27 2.19 8.57
C GLN A 62 15.06 1.43 7.48
N ILE A 63 14.99 1.84 6.20
CA ILE A 63 15.68 1.17 5.08
C ILE A 63 17.15 1.60 4.99
N LEU A 64 17.44 2.88 5.25
CA LEU A 64 18.77 3.46 5.15
C LEU A 64 19.48 3.35 6.51
N ILE A 65 20.45 2.44 6.60
CA ILE A 65 21.37 2.34 7.72
C ILE A 65 22.75 2.75 7.19
N ILE A 66 23.27 3.88 7.65
CA ILE A 66 24.66 4.29 7.42
C ILE A 66 25.41 3.94 8.70
N GLU A 67 26.02 2.77 8.75
CA GLU A 67 26.75 2.28 9.91
C GLU A 67 28.12 1.72 9.49
N PRO A 68 29.11 1.70 10.41
CA PRO A 68 30.35 0.95 10.19
C PRO A 68 30.03 -0.54 9.94
N PHE A 69 30.77 -1.14 9.02
CA PHE A 69 30.42 -2.41 8.36
C PHE A 69 30.24 -3.62 9.31
N TRP A 70 30.83 -3.58 10.50
CA TRP A 70 30.77 -4.66 11.48
C TRP A 70 30.27 -4.14 12.84
N ASP A 71 29.02 -4.45 13.16
CA ASP A 71 28.48 -4.34 14.51
C ASP A 71 27.81 -5.68 14.88
N ASN A 72 28.20 -6.25 16.02
CA ASN A 72 27.69 -7.53 16.50
C ASN A 72 26.31 -7.43 17.16
N THR A 73 25.72 -6.25 17.27
CA THR A 73 24.35 -6.03 17.76
C THR A 73 23.26 -6.25 16.70
N GLN A 74 23.66 -6.61 15.46
CA GLN A 74 22.85 -6.67 14.23
C GLN A 74 21.88 -7.89 14.09
N ILE A 75 21.35 -8.44 15.18
CA ILE A 75 20.44 -9.63 15.14
C ILE A 75 19.18 -9.36 14.27
N PHE A 76 18.79 -8.10 14.06
CA PHE A 76 17.65 -7.70 13.23
C PHE A 76 18.00 -6.94 11.94
N SER A 77 19.29 -6.78 11.63
CA SER A 77 19.78 -6.05 10.47
C SER A 77 20.70 -6.96 9.66
N PHE A 78 20.11 -7.91 8.93
CA PHE A 78 20.80 -8.45 7.76
C PHE A 78 20.98 -7.28 6.79
N THR A 79 22.20 -6.77 6.73
CA THR A 79 22.63 -5.63 5.95
C THR A 79 23.23 -6.16 4.64
N PHE A 80 22.58 -5.88 3.51
CA PHE A 80 23.18 -6.15 2.20
C PHE A 80 23.75 -4.84 1.66
N GLY A 81 25.05 -4.78 1.41
CA GLY A 81 25.71 -3.50 1.16
C GLY A 81 27.01 -3.55 0.39
N VAL A 82 27.37 -2.41 -0.18
CA VAL A 82 28.66 -2.16 -0.85
C VAL A 82 29.49 -1.29 0.07
N SER A 83 30.72 -1.72 0.38
CA SER A 83 31.66 -0.95 1.20
C SER A 83 32.55 -0.04 0.34
N PHE A 84 32.69 1.22 0.76
CA PHE A 84 33.71 2.15 0.29
C PHE A 84 34.57 2.53 1.50
N ASP A 85 35.80 2.02 1.54
CA ASP A 85 36.77 2.18 2.63
C ASP A 85 36.19 1.93 4.02
N SER A 86 35.80 2.98 4.76
CA SER A 86 35.30 2.94 6.14
C SER A 86 33.77 2.98 6.27
N PHE A 87 33.03 3.11 5.17
CA PHE A 87 31.56 3.21 5.17
C PHE A 87 30.92 2.14 4.30
N GLY A 88 29.87 1.50 4.82
CA GLY A 88 29.01 0.59 4.06
C GLY A 88 27.66 1.24 3.80
N ILE A 89 27.17 1.17 2.56
CA ILE A 89 25.75 1.43 2.29
C ILE A 89 25.02 0.11 2.51
N ASN A 90 24.25 0.02 3.58
CA ASN A 90 23.55 -1.20 3.96
C ASN A 90 22.05 -1.08 3.76
N ILE A 91 21.43 -2.12 3.16
CA ILE A 91 19.98 -2.23 3.05
C ILE A 91 19.45 -3.07 4.21
N SER A 92 18.54 -2.50 4.99
CA SER A 92 17.83 -3.21 6.05
C SER A 92 16.71 -4.10 5.51
N ILE A 93 16.82 -5.42 5.67
CA ILE A 93 15.71 -6.36 5.37
C ILE A 93 14.46 -6.00 6.18
N LEU A 94 14.62 -5.52 7.42
CA LEU A 94 13.51 -5.07 8.24
C LEU A 94 12.78 -3.88 7.60
N GLY A 95 13.53 -2.92 7.05
CA GLY A 95 13.00 -1.83 6.23
C GLY A 95 12.23 -2.33 5.00
N LEU A 96 12.73 -3.35 4.31
CA LEU A 96 12.02 -3.99 3.18
C LEU A 96 10.69 -4.63 3.63
N ILE A 97 10.69 -5.35 4.75
CA ILE A 97 9.48 -5.94 5.35
C ILE A 97 8.48 -4.82 5.68
N TYR A 98 8.93 -3.72 6.31
CA TYR A 98 8.06 -2.58 6.61
C TYR A 98 7.50 -1.92 5.36
N SER A 99 8.28 -1.77 4.30
CA SER A 99 7.79 -1.23 3.03
C SER A 99 6.62 -2.07 2.48
N GLY A 100 6.72 -3.40 2.59
CA GLY A 100 5.67 -4.34 2.22
C GLY A 100 4.41 -4.17 3.08
N ILE A 101 4.57 -4.01 4.40
CA ILE A 101 3.46 -3.80 5.33
C ILE A 101 2.78 -2.46 5.10
N VAL A 102 3.55 -1.38 4.90
CA VAL A 102 3.02 -0.04 4.58
C VAL A 102 2.24 -0.09 3.27
N ARG A 103 2.76 -0.76 2.25
CA ARG A 103 2.04 -0.97 0.99
C ARG A 103 0.73 -1.72 1.22
N PHE A 104 0.75 -2.77 2.04
CA PHE A 104 -0.46 -3.50 2.41
C PHE A 104 -1.48 -2.59 3.12
N ILE A 105 -1.05 -1.75 4.06
CA ILE A 105 -1.93 -0.80 4.76
C ILE A 105 -2.50 0.23 3.82
N PHE A 106 -1.68 0.80 2.93
CA PHE A 106 -2.12 1.76 1.93
C PHE A 106 -3.25 1.16 1.08
N LEU A 107 -3.07 -0.07 0.60
CA LEU A 107 -4.07 -0.77 -0.20
C LEU A 107 -5.36 -1.04 0.58
N ASN A 108 -5.26 -1.45 1.85
CA ASN A 108 -6.44 -1.65 2.71
C ASN A 108 -7.17 -0.33 3.02
N ASN A 109 -6.44 0.78 3.14
CA ASN A 109 -7.02 2.12 3.33
C ASN A 109 -7.69 2.67 2.06
N LEU A 110 -7.64 1.96 0.93
CA LEU A 110 -8.45 2.28 -0.25
C LEU A 110 -9.86 1.71 -0.13
N ILE A 111 -10.07 0.66 0.67
CA ILE A 111 -11.38 0.05 0.88
C ILE A 111 -12.34 1.09 1.48
N GLY A 112 -13.51 1.21 0.89
CA GLY A 112 -14.55 2.18 1.23
C GLY A 112 -14.39 3.55 0.56
N LYS A 113 -13.27 3.83 -0.12
CA LYS A 113 -13.10 5.08 -0.86
C LYS A 113 -13.82 5.05 -2.20
N GLU A 114 -14.23 6.22 -2.64
CA GLU A 114 -14.85 6.43 -3.95
C GLU A 114 -13.79 6.74 -5.01
N VAL A 115 -14.08 6.34 -6.24
CA VAL A 115 -13.29 6.62 -7.44
C VAL A 115 -14.24 6.92 -8.59
N ASN A 116 -14.00 8.02 -9.30
CA ASN A 116 -14.73 8.37 -10.50
C ASN A 116 -14.00 7.78 -11.70
N LEU A 117 -14.70 7.00 -12.51
CA LEU A 117 -14.13 6.36 -13.68
C LEU A 117 -14.77 6.91 -14.94
N ILE A 118 -13.92 7.29 -15.90
CA ILE A 118 -14.30 7.73 -17.24
C ILE A 118 -13.74 6.74 -18.28
N PRO A 119 -14.36 6.59 -19.46
CA PRO A 119 -13.83 5.72 -20.50
C PRO A 119 -12.49 6.26 -21.01
N PHE A 120 -11.55 5.36 -21.37
CA PHE A 120 -10.24 5.78 -21.90
C PHE A 120 -10.36 6.39 -23.31
N ARG A 121 -11.34 5.92 -24.10
CA ARG A 121 -11.73 6.40 -25.44
C ARG A 121 -13.24 6.57 -25.50
N ASN A 122 -13.71 7.63 -26.16
CA ASN A 122 -15.15 7.95 -26.26
C ASN A 122 -15.93 6.94 -27.12
N GLU A 123 -15.25 6.24 -28.04
CA GLU A 123 -15.84 5.21 -28.91
C GLU A 123 -15.91 3.82 -28.26
N SER A 124 -15.50 3.69 -27.00
CA SER A 124 -15.51 2.42 -26.28
C SER A 124 -16.94 2.03 -25.90
N PHE A 125 -17.27 0.74 -25.94
CA PHE A 125 -18.52 0.21 -25.36
C PHE A 125 -18.73 0.64 -23.91
N LEU A 126 -17.65 0.89 -23.15
CA LEU A 126 -17.73 1.38 -21.78
C LEU A 126 -18.27 2.82 -21.67
N ALA A 127 -18.30 3.59 -22.75
CA ALA A 127 -18.83 4.96 -22.76
C ALA A 127 -20.35 5.02 -22.53
N GLU A 128 -21.07 3.91 -22.71
CA GLU A 128 -22.50 3.82 -22.37
C GLU A 128 -22.73 3.68 -20.85
N PHE A 129 -21.74 3.14 -20.12
CA PHE A 129 -21.82 2.84 -18.69
C PHE A 129 -21.00 3.80 -17.83
N LEU A 130 -20.16 4.62 -18.44
CA LEU A 130 -19.27 5.58 -17.82
C LEU A 130 -19.51 6.97 -18.45
N PRO A 131 -19.35 8.09 -17.72
CA PRO A 131 -18.74 8.20 -16.40
C PRO A 131 -19.64 7.74 -15.25
N SER A 132 -19.04 7.05 -14.27
CA SER A 132 -19.75 6.67 -13.05
C SER A 132 -18.83 6.70 -11.82
N ARG A 133 -19.46 6.80 -10.64
CA ARG A 133 -18.77 6.80 -9.35
C ARG A 133 -18.84 5.41 -8.77
N PHE A 134 -17.69 4.88 -8.42
CA PHE A 134 -17.57 3.56 -7.83
C PHE A 134 -17.00 3.64 -6.42
N LYS A 135 -17.47 2.77 -5.54
CA LYS A 135 -16.90 2.55 -4.21
C LYS A 135 -16.03 1.30 -4.21
N ILE A 136 -14.84 1.38 -3.66
CA ILE A 136 -13.93 0.24 -3.55
C ILE A 136 -14.41 -0.67 -2.41
N GLU A 137 -14.82 -1.89 -2.73
CA GLU A 137 -15.35 -2.83 -1.76
C GLU A 137 -14.26 -3.71 -1.15
N ARG A 138 -13.38 -4.28 -1.98
CA ARG A 138 -12.29 -5.15 -1.52
C ARG A 138 -11.22 -5.33 -2.57
N ILE A 139 -10.08 -5.86 -2.12
CA ILE A 139 -9.00 -6.32 -2.99
C ILE A 139 -9.24 -7.80 -3.30
N VAL A 140 -9.11 -8.19 -4.56
CA VAL A 140 -9.26 -9.57 -5.02
C VAL A 140 -8.00 -10.05 -5.75
N LYS A 141 -7.80 -11.36 -5.77
CA LYS A 141 -6.78 -12.03 -6.59
C LYS A 141 -7.50 -12.74 -7.73
N LEU A 142 -7.07 -12.53 -8.97
CA LEU A 142 -7.59 -13.23 -10.14
C LEU A 142 -6.52 -14.18 -10.66
N GLY A 143 -6.69 -15.49 -10.47
CA GLY A 143 -5.67 -16.51 -10.74
C GLY A 143 -4.39 -16.19 -9.97
N ASP A 144 -3.31 -15.90 -10.68
CA ASP A 144 -2.03 -15.47 -10.12
C ASP A 144 -1.83 -13.96 -10.09
N GLU A 145 -2.74 -13.19 -10.67
CA GLU A 145 -2.66 -11.74 -10.67
C GLU A 145 -3.19 -11.16 -9.36
N LYS A 146 -2.31 -10.44 -8.65
CA LYS A 146 -2.65 -9.66 -7.45
C LYS A 146 -2.93 -8.19 -7.80
N GLY A 147 -3.64 -7.50 -6.92
CA GLY A 147 -3.86 -6.05 -7.01
C GLY A 147 -5.06 -5.64 -7.85
N TRP A 148 -6.05 -6.53 -7.99
CA TRP A 148 -7.36 -6.20 -8.52
C TRP A 148 -8.24 -5.64 -7.42
N PHE A 149 -9.00 -4.60 -7.71
CA PHE A 149 -9.98 -4.00 -6.80
C PHE A 149 -11.38 -4.28 -7.32
N LEU A 150 -12.21 -4.86 -6.47
CA LEU A 150 -13.64 -4.91 -6.70
C LEU A 150 -14.23 -3.55 -6.35
N VAL A 151 -14.88 -2.95 -7.32
CA VAL A 151 -15.54 -1.66 -7.20
C VAL A 151 -17.02 -1.80 -7.52
N GLN A 152 -17.87 -1.13 -6.76
CA GLN A 152 -19.32 -1.15 -6.91
C GLN A 152 -19.80 0.22 -7.37
N ASP A 153 -20.58 0.24 -8.44
CA ASP A 153 -21.26 1.46 -8.90
C ASP A 153 -22.27 1.90 -7.84
N ILE A 154 -22.14 3.14 -7.38
CA ILE A 154 -22.99 3.72 -6.34
C ILE A 154 -24.44 3.86 -6.83
N LYS A 155 -24.65 4.09 -8.13
CA LYS A 155 -25.97 4.29 -8.74
C LYS A 155 -26.61 3.01 -9.23
N ALA A 156 -25.83 2.12 -9.84
CA ALA A 156 -26.39 1.02 -10.65
C ALA A 156 -26.29 -0.38 -10.01
N LEU A 157 -25.81 -0.52 -8.76
CA LEU A 157 -25.54 -1.82 -8.10
C LEU A 157 -24.64 -2.78 -8.91
N ASN A 158 -24.01 -2.28 -9.98
CA ASN A 158 -23.13 -3.04 -10.85
C ASN A 158 -21.74 -3.16 -10.22
N TYR A 159 -21.06 -4.26 -10.49
CA TYR A 159 -19.71 -4.50 -10.02
C TYR A 159 -18.71 -4.52 -11.17
N ALA A 160 -17.51 -4.04 -10.88
CA ALA A 160 -16.40 -4.10 -11.80
C ALA A 160 -15.09 -4.42 -11.08
N LEU A 161 -14.15 -4.98 -11.82
CA LEU A 161 -12.79 -5.21 -11.36
C LEU A 161 -11.86 -4.23 -12.05
N VAL A 162 -11.10 -3.49 -11.25
CA VAL A 162 -10.12 -2.53 -11.77
C VAL A 162 -8.71 -2.81 -11.28
N ARG A 163 -7.73 -2.56 -12.14
CA ARG A 163 -6.30 -2.71 -11.83
C ARG A 163 -5.46 -1.70 -12.61
N PRO A 164 -4.43 -1.07 -12.01
CA PRO A 164 -3.52 -0.19 -12.75
C PRO A 164 -2.78 -0.94 -13.88
N LYS A 165 -2.73 -0.34 -15.08
CA LYS A 165 -2.10 -0.98 -16.25
C LYS A 165 -0.60 -1.23 -16.06
N ASN A 166 0.14 -0.26 -15.50
CA ASN A 166 1.60 -0.25 -15.51
C ASN A 166 2.26 -0.77 -14.22
N ARG A 167 1.61 -1.70 -13.48
CA ARG A 167 2.05 -2.16 -12.14
C ARG A 167 2.23 -1.03 -11.10
N GLU A 168 1.75 0.17 -11.42
CA GLU A 168 1.73 1.31 -10.51
C GLU A 168 0.85 1.04 -9.29
N LEU A 169 1.08 1.81 -8.22
CA LEU A 169 0.15 1.83 -7.09
C LEU A 169 -1.17 2.47 -7.52
N PHE A 170 -2.28 1.79 -7.22
CA PHE A 170 -3.60 2.33 -7.43
C PHE A 170 -3.82 3.53 -6.52
N ASN A 171 -4.21 4.68 -7.09
CA ASN A 171 -4.42 5.90 -6.32
C ASN A 171 -5.69 6.62 -6.80
N VAL A 172 -6.74 6.58 -5.99
CA VAL A 172 -8.03 7.24 -6.25
C VAL A 172 -7.95 8.74 -6.53
N LYS A 173 -6.83 9.40 -6.15
CA LYS A 173 -6.61 10.84 -6.38
C LYS A 173 -5.75 11.14 -7.61
N LYS A 174 -5.20 10.14 -8.28
CA LYS A 174 -4.30 10.33 -9.43
C LYS A 174 -5.15 10.44 -10.70
N VAL A 175 -5.59 11.66 -10.99
CA VAL A 175 -6.32 12.00 -12.22
C VAL A 175 -5.54 11.52 -13.45
N GLY A 176 -6.24 10.91 -14.40
CA GLY A 176 -5.67 10.35 -15.63
C GLY A 176 -4.98 9.00 -15.46
N GLN A 177 -4.93 8.41 -14.26
CA GLN A 177 -4.37 7.06 -14.08
C GLN A 177 -5.18 6.03 -14.88
N ILE A 178 -4.50 5.29 -15.75
CA ILE A 178 -5.12 4.29 -16.64
C ILE A 178 -5.29 2.97 -15.88
N LEU A 179 -6.50 2.45 -15.90
CA LEU A 179 -6.90 1.20 -15.27
C LEU A 179 -7.40 0.21 -16.32
N GLN A 180 -7.04 -1.05 -16.16
CA GLN A 180 -7.74 -2.18 -16.76
C GLN A 180 -9.11 -2.30 -16.08
N TYR A 181 -10.16 -2.53 -16.86
CA TYR A 181 -11.52 -2.70 -16.38
C TYR A 181 -12.05 -4.08 -16.80
N ARG A 182 -12.74 -4.77 -15.90
CA ARG A 182 -13.48 -6.00 -16.23
C ARG A 182 -14.87 -5.93 -15.62
N ILE A 183 -15.87 -6.29 -16.41
CA ILE A 183 -17.25 -6.32 -15.96
C ILE A 183 -17.46 -7.58 -15.12
N VAL A 184 -18.13 -7.43 -13.98
CA VAL A 184 -18.53 -8.54 -13.12
C VAL A 184 -20.02 -8.76 -13.31
N SER A 185 -20.38 -9.77 -14.11
CA SER A 185 -21.78 -10.14 -14.34
C SER A 185 -22.38 -10.93 -13.17
N ASP A 186 -21.54 -11.71 -12.49
CA ASP A 186 -21.92 -12.49 -11.32
C ASP A 186 -20.80 -12.38 -10.26
N ILE A 187 -21.18 -11.90 -9.07
CA ILE A 187 -20.26 -11.71 -7.95
C ILE A 187 -19.85 -13.02 -7.28
N GLU A 188 -20.60 -14.10 -7.47
CA GLU A 188 -20.30 -15.42 -6.89
C GLU A 188 -19.05 -16.05 -7.54
N LEU A 189 -18.79 -15.74 -8.82
CA LEU A 189 -17.59 -16.19 -9.54
C LEU A 189 -16.28 -15.69 -8.88
N ILE A 190 -16.34 -14.56 -8.17
CA ILE A 190 -15.22 -14.01 -7.40
C ILE A 190 -14.96 -14.80 -6.11
N LYS A 191 -15.94 -15.56 -5.61
CA LYS A 191 -15.78 -16.37 -4.39
C LYS A 191 -15.16 -17.74 -4.69
N ASP A 192 -15.56 -18.38 -5.78
CA ASP A 192 -15.30 -19.82 -5.97
C ASP A 192 -14.10 -20.15 -6.86
N LYS A 193 -13.90 -19.45 -7.99
CA LYS A 193 -12.90 -19.85 -9.01
C LYS A 193 -11.89 -18.77 -9.34
N ASN A 194 -12.24 -17.49 -9.19
CA ASN A 194 -11.35 -16.34 -9.39
C ASN A 194 -10.50 -16.43 -10.67
N LYS A 195 -10.98 -17.07 -11.74
CA LYS A 195 -10.21 -17.14 -12.98
C LYS A 195 -10.43 -15.87 -13.78
N LYS A 196 -9.36 -15.33 -14.34
CA LYS A 196 -9.40 -14.10 -15.13
C LYS A 196 -10.30 -14.22 -16.36
N GLU A 197 -10.35 -15.41 -16.96
CA GLU A 197 -11.15 -15.73 -18.15
C GLU A 197 -12.66 -15.60 -17.91
N ASP A 198 -13.13 -15.80 -16.67
CA ASP A 198 -14.54 -15.77 -16.32
C ASP A 198 -15.13 -14.34 -16.39
N PHE A 199 -14.27 -13.31 -16.45
CA PHE A 199 -14.68 -11.92 -16.47
C PHE A 199 -14.40 -11.29 -17.83
N LYS A 200 -15.44 -10.76 -18.48
CA LYS A 200 -15.30 -10.03 -19.75
C LYS A 200 -14.29 -8.89 -19.58
N THR A 201 -13.25 -8.92 -20.40
CA THR A 201 -12.27 -7.83 -20.46
C THR A 201 -12.98 -6.60 -21.02
N GLY A 202 -13.20 -5.59 -20.18
CA GLY A 202 -13.59 -4.27 -20.64
C GLY A 202 -12.36 -3.54 -21.20
N ASP A 203 -12.62 -2.51 -21.98
CA ASP A 203 -11.60 -1.59 -22.44
C ASP A 203 -10.92 -0.85 -21.26
N PHE A 204 -9.92 0.00 -21.54
CA PHE A 204 -9.29 0.78 -20.48
C PHE A 204 -10.23 1.89 -19.96
N VAL A 205 -10.06 2.25 -18.69
CA VAL A 205 -10.72 3.41 -18.06
C VAL A 205 -9.68 4.32 -17.43
N LYS A 206 -10.05 5.57 -17.13
CA LYS A 206 -9.19 6.52 -16.41
C LYS A 206 -9.88 7.01 -15.13
N ILE A 207 -9.08 7.37 -14.15
CA ILE A 207 -9.56 8.10 -12.97
C ILE A 207 -9.78 9.57 -13.35
N GLU A 208 -10.95 10.10 -13.02
CA GLU A 208 -11.28 11.52 -13.09
C GLU A 208 -10.91 12.27 -11.81
#